data_AF-A0A9N9HBD2-F1
#
_entry.id   AF-A0A9N9HBD2-F1
#
_cell.length_a   1.000
_cell.length_b   1.000
_cell.length_c   1.000
_cell.angle_alpha   90.00
_cell.angle_beta   90.00
_cell.angle_gamma   90.00
#
_symmetry.space_group_name_H-M   'P 1'
#
loop_
_entity.id
_entity.type
_entity.pdbx_description
1 polymer ?
#
loop_
_entity_poly.entity_id
_entity_poly.type
_entity_poly.pdbx_seq_one_letter_code
_entity_poly.pdbx_strand_id
1 'polypeptide(L)'
;MVKSSLSKDQNEKAETLGLTLTTFKDIEKLGSTSKLECVVAEFFVGPVTQTILDFFRITVGCQVIQAYGLTQCSGAVTMNAFYDYYSIDQNGHDSHTGGPLACNEIKLINYEERGYTVEDVPNPRGE
;
A
#
# COMPACT_ATOMS: atom_id res chain seq x y z
N MET A 1 16.14 17.79 -8.85
CA MET A 1 16.17 16.58 -9.70
C MET A 1 17.17 15.60 -9.08
N VAL A 2 16.69 14.67 -8.27
CA VAL A 2 17.52 13.64 -7.63
C VAL A 2 17.84 12.59 -8.68
N LYS A 3 19.12 12.41 -9.02
CA LYS A 3 19.55 11.34 -9.93
C LYS A 3 19.46 10.01 -9.19
N SER A 4 18.43 9.22 -9.48
CA SER A 4 18.27 7.86 -8.94
C SER A 4 19.39 6.95 -9.44
N SER A 5 20.16 6.39 -8.52
CA SER A 5 21.29 5.48 -8.78
C SER A 5 20.80 4.07 -9.11
N LEU A 6 20.14 3.91 -10.27
CA LEU A 6 19.86 2.59 -10.84
C LEU A 6 21.15 2.00 -11.43
N SER A 7 21.38 0.71 -11.18
CA SER A 7 22.48 -0.04 -11.79
C SER A 7 22.40 0.03 -13.32
N LYS A 8 23.55 0.12 -14.01
CA LYS A 8 23.62 0.29 -15.47
C LYS A 8 22.77 -0.74 -16.24
N ASP A 9 22.74 -1.97 -15.75
CA ASP A 9 21.98 -3.09 -16.34
C ASP A 9 20.45 -2.89 -16.26
N GLN A 10 19.98 -2.20 -15.21
CA GLN A 10 18.56 -1.88 -15.02
C GLN A 10 18.13 -0.72 -15.95
N ASN A 11 19.00 0.28 -16.12
CA ASN A 11 18.73 1.40 -17.04
C ASN A 11 18.69 0.94 -18.49
N GLU A 12 19.61 0.05 -18.89
CA GLU A 12 19.67 -0.48 -20.26
C GLU A 12 18.45 -1.35 -20.59
N LYS A 13 18.01 -2.21 -19.66
CA LYS A 13 16.75 -2.96 -19.79
C LYS A 13 15.52 -2.05 -19.86
N ALA A 14 15.47 -1.01 -19.03
CA ALA A 14 14.36 -0.07 -19.03
C ALA A 14 14.32 0.78 -20.32
N GLU A 15 15.47 1.15 -20.89
CA GLU A 15 15.57 1.82 -22.19
C GLU A 15 15.18 0.90 -23.35
N THR A 16 15.60 -0.37 -23.33
CA THR A 16 15.26 -1.37 -24.37
C THR A 16 13.76 -1.64 -24.43
N LEU A 17 13.08 -1.55 -23.28
CA LEU A 17 11.63 -1.70 -23.17
C LEU A 17 10.86 -0.38 -23.34
N GLY A 18 11.56 0.76 -23.54
CA GLY A 18 10.94 2.08 -23.70
C GLY A 18 10.24 2.61 -22.44
N LEU A 19 10.66 2.17 -21.25
CA LEU A 19 9.92 2.34 -19.99
C LEU A 19 10.38 3.52 -19.12
N THR A 20 11.57 4.08 -19.33
CA THR A 20 12.24 4.83 -18.23
C THR A 20 11.84 6.30 -18.07
N LEU A 21 11.17 6.93 -19.05
CA LEU A 21 10.79 8.36 -18.93
C LEU A 21 9.50 8.76 -19.66
N THR A 22 9.11 8.01 -20.69
CA THR A 22 7.85 8.15 -21.42
C THR A 22 6.69 7.67 -20.56
N THR A 23 6.79 6.47 -19.98
CA THR A 23 5.68 5.83 -19.25
C THR A 23 5.24 6.63 -18.03
N PHE A 24 6.15 7.23 -17.27
CA PHE A 24 5.79 8.05 -16.12
C PHE A 24 5.01 9.31 -16.52
N LYS A 25 5.48 10.01 -17.56
CA LYS A 25 4.78 11.19 -18.12
C LYS A 25 3.45 10.81 -18.76
N ASP A 26 3.38 9.63 -19.39
CA ASP A 26 2.16 9.11 -19.99
C ASP A 26 1.14 8.72 -18.91
N ILE A 27 1.58 8.14 -17.79
CA ILE A 27 0.75 7.85 -16.61
C ILE A 27 0.26 9.15 -15.97
N GLU A 28 1.14 10.14 -15.79
CA GLU A 28 0.78 11.46 -15.25
C GLU A 28 -0.22 12.20 -16.18
N LYS A 29 -0.02 12.10 -17.50
CA LYS A 29 -0.94 12.63 -18.51
C LYS A 29 -2.29 11.89 -18.50
N LEU A 30 -2.28 10.58 -18.31
CA LEU A 30 -3.50 9.79 -18.19
C LEU A 30 -4.24 10.13 -16.88
N GLY A 31 -3.51 10.28 -15.77
CA GLY A 31 -4.04 10.71 -14.48
C GLY A 31 -4.68 12.10 -14.56
N SER A 32 -4.03 13.05 -15.22
CA SER A 32 -4.53 14.43 -15.35
C SER A 32 -5.70 14.60 -16.33
N THR A 33 -5.87 13.70 -17.30
CA THR A 33 -7.04 13.71 -18.21
C THR A 33 -8.25 12.96 -17.64
N SER A 34 -8.03 12.11 -16.64
CA SER A 34 -9.06 11.34 -15.95
C SER A 34 -9.56 12.10 -14.72
N LYS A 35 -10.88 12.10 -14.46
CA LYS A 35 -11.42 12.55 -13.15
C LYS A 35 -11.25 11.44 -12.11
N LEU A 36 -10.02 11.04 -11.82
CA LEU A 36 -9.71 10.08 -10.77
C LEU A 36 -9.59 10.81 -9.44
N GLU A 37 -10.61 10.66 -8.58
CA GLU A 37 -10.63 11.28 -7.26
C GLU A 37 -10.02 10.38 -6.18
N CYS A 38 -10.18 9.06 -6.33
CA CYS A 38 -9.74 8.08 -5.35
C CYS A 38 -9.33 6.76 -6.00
N VAL A 39 -8.28 6.14 -5.47
CA VAL A 39 -7.83 4.78 -5.77
C VAL A 39 -7.87 3.97 -4.47
N VAL A 40 -8.51 2.81 -4.51
CA VAL A 40 -8.48 1.84 -3.41
C VAL A 40 -7.55 0.70 -3.81
N ALA A 41 -6.55 0.42 -2.97
CA ALA A 41 -5.51 -0.57 -3.23
C ALA A 41 -5.62 -1.76 -2.27
N GLU A 42 -5.85 -2.94 -2.85
CA GLU A 42 -5.91 -4.23 -2.16
C GLU A 42 -5.07 -5.24 -2.97
N PHE A 43 -4.28 -6.10 -2.31
CA PHE A 43 -3.53 -7.16 -2.98
C PHE A 43 -3.98 -8.54 -2.50
N PHE A 44 -4.32 -9.40 -3.47
CA PHE A 44 -4.76 -10.76 -3.19
C PHE A 44 -3.62 -11.71 -2.77
N VAL A 45 -2.37 -11.38 -3.11
CA VAL A 45 -1.21 -12.28 -2.97
C VAL A 45 -0.28 -11.87 -1.81
N GLY A 46 -0.65 -10.86 -1.00
CA GLY A 46 0.15 -10.42 0.14
C GLY A 46 -0.08 -8.95 0.52
N PRO A 47 0.67 -8.43 1.53
CA PRO A 47 0.56 -7.05 1.94
C PRO A 47 1.05 -6.09 0.84
N VAL A 48 0.27 -5.04 0.57
CA VAL A 48 0.73 -3.94 -0.28
C VAL A 48 1.80 -3.17 0.48
N THR A 49 2.98 -3.02 -0.12
CA THR A 49 4.05 -2.23 0.49
C THR A 49 3.77 -0.75 0.39
N GLN A 50 4.20 0.01 1.40
CA GLN A 50 3.96 1.46 1.42
C GLN A 50 4.68 2.19 0.27
N THR A 51 5.83 1.66 -0.17
CA THR A 51 6.53 2.16 -1.38
C THR A 51 5.66 2.12 -2.63
N ILE A 52 4.84 1.07 -2.81
CA ILE A 52 3.93 0.96 -3.96
C ILE A 52 2.81 1.99 -3.84
N LEU A 53 2.24 2.16 -2.64
CA LEU A 53 1.19 3.15 -2.39
C LEU A 53 1.69 4.57 -2.63
N ASP A 54 2.91 4.89 -2.19
CA ASP A 54 3.56 6.18 -2.43
C ASP A 54 3.82 6.43 -3.91
N PHE A 55 4.24 5.41 -4.66
CA PHE A 55 4.36 5.51 -6.11
C PHE A 55 3.03 5.89 -6.76
N PHE A 56 1.91 5.25 -6.37
CA PHE A 56 0.58 5.61 -6.87
C PHE A 56 0.14 7.01 -6.46
N ARG A 57 0.40 7.43 -5.22
CA ARG A 57 0.10 8.78 -4.73
C ARG A 57 0.83 9.84 -5.58
N ILE A 58 2.11 9.62 -5.87
CA ILE A 58 2.94 10.55 -6.65
C ILE A 58 2.55 10.56 -8.14
N THR A 59 2.25 9.40 -8.72
CA THR A 59 1.98 9.27 -10.16
C THR A 59 0.59 9.69 -10.57
N VAL A 60 -0.43 9.33 -9.78
CA VAL A 60 -1.83 9.60 -10.11
C VAL A 60 -2.28 10.95 -9.54
N GLY A 61 -1.66 11.41 -8.45
CA GLY A 61 -2.00 12.68 -7.80
C GLY A 61 -3.39 12.69 -7.14
N CYS A 62 -3.97 11.51 -6.88
CA CYS A 62 -5.28 11.35 -6.25
C CYS A 62 -5.16 10.72 -4.85
N GLN A 63 -6.27 10.67 -4.11
CA GLN A 63 -6.30 9.96 -2.84
C GLN A 63 -6.08 8.45 -3.08
N VAL A 64 -5.02 7.88 -2.50
CA VAL A 64 -4.79 6.42 -2.49
C VAL A 64 -5.10 5.89 -1.10
N ILE A 65 -6.03 4.95 -1.03
CA ILE A 65 -6.50 4.33 0.20
C ILE A 65 -6.09 2.86 0.16
N GLN A 66 -5.34 2.43 1.16
CA GLN A 66 -5.07 1.01 1.35
C GLN A 66 -6.25 0.38 2.10
N ALA A 67 -6.66 -0.79 1.63
CA ALA A 67 -7.65 -1.61 2.28
C ALA A 67 -7.13 -3.05 2.40
N TYR A 68 -7.67 -3.77 3.38
CA TYR A 68 -7.40 -5.19 3.55
C TYR A 68 -8.73 -5.94 3.65
N GLY A 69 -8.86 -6.99 2.85
CA GLY A 69 -10.01 -7.89 2.86
C GLY A 69 -9.66 -9.23 2.24
N LEU A 70 -10.57 -10.20 2.41
CA LEU A 70 -10.44 -11.57 1.93
C LEU A 70 -11.76 -12.03 1.36
N THR A 71 -11.71 -12.86 0.32
CA THR A 71 -12.90 -13.41 -0.35
C THR A 71 -13.82 -14.20 0.59
N GLN A 72 -13.28 -14.75 1.67
CA GLN A 72 -14.00 -15.57 2.65
C GLN A 72 -14.70 -14.76 3.75
N CYS A 73 -14.34 -13.48 3.94
CA CYS A 73 -14.83 -12.66 5.03
C CYS A 73 -15.66 -11.49 4.51
N SER A 74 -14.98 -10.48 3.95
CA SER A 74 -15.58 -9.25 3.45
C SER A 74 -14.67 -8.65 2.38
N GLY A 75 -15.26 -7.91 1.43
CA GLY A 75 -14.52 -7.22 0.38
C GLY A 75 -13.43 -6.33 0.95
N ALA A 76 -13.79 -5.46 1.91
CA ALA A 76 -12.86 -4.68 2.71
C ALA A 76 -13.21 -4.85 4.21
N VAL A 77 -12.22 -5.21 5.00
CA VAL A 77 -12.31 -5.37 6.47
C VAL A 77 -11.80 -4.12 7.16
N THR A 78 -10.56 -3.72 6.84
CA THR A 78 -9.92 -2.49 7.35
C THR A 78 -9.56 -1.56 6.21
N MET A 79 -9.55 -0.26 6.49
CA MET A 79 -9.23 0.77 5.49
C MET A 79 -8.61 2.00 6.14
N ASN A 80 -7.62 2.60 5.47
CA ASN A 80 -7.00 3.84 5.91
C ASN A 80 -8.01 4.99 5.89
N ALA A 81 -7.83 5.95 6.80
CA ALA A 81 -8.60 7.18 6.78
C ALA A 81 -8.23 8.03 5.55
N PHE A 82 -9.15 8.90 5.12
CA PHE A 82 -8.82 9.92 4.14
C PHE A 82 -7.65 10.79 4.66
N TYR A 83 -6.72 11.11 3.77
CA TYR A 83 -5.50 11.87 4.08
C TYR A 83 -4.50 11.19 5.03
N ASP A 84 -4.66 9.90 5.31
CA ASP A 84 -3.62 9.13 6.00
C ASP A 84 -2.54 8.68 4.99
N TYR A 85 -1.41 9.38 5.04
CA TYR A 85 -0.25 9.18 4.16
C TYR A 85 1.00 8.75 4.93
N TYR A 86 0.85 8.24 6.16
CA TYR A 86 2.00 7.68 6.85
C TYR A 86 2.49 6.43 6.12
N SER A 87 3.71 6.47 5.60
CA SER A 87 4.33 5.33 4.92
C SER A 87 5.10 4.41 5.88
N ILE A 88 5.48 4.91 7.07
CA ILE A 88 6.27 4.16 8.04
C ILE A 88 5.68 4.36 9.44
N ASP A 89 5.60 3.29 10.24
CA ASP A 89 5.18 3.32 11.63
C ASP A 89 6.28 3.86 12.57
N GLN A 90 5.96 4.01 13.85
CA GLN A 90 6.89 4.49 14.88
C GLN A 90 8.13 3.59 15.08
N ASN A 91 8.12 2.36 14.58
CA ASN A 91 9.18 1.37 14.72
C ASN A 91 9.97 1.14 13.42
N GLY A 92 9.68 1.87 12.35
CA GLY A 92 10.38 1.73 11.07
C GLY A 92 9.80 0.69 10.12
N HIS A 93 8.62 0.14 10.41
CA HIS A 93 7.92 -0.82 9.54
C HIS A 93 6.90 -0.14 8.64
N ASP A 94 6.44 -0.83 7.60
CA ASP A 94 5.33 -0.38 6.75
C ASP A 94 4.10 -0.02 7.61
N SER A 95 3.46 1.10 7.29
CA SER A 95 2.30 1.62 8.01
C SER A 95 1.05 0.73 7.93
N HIS A 96 0.10 1.00 8.82
CA HIS A 96 -1.11 0.21 9.03
C HIS A 96 -2.14 0.35 7.88
N THR A 97 -3.03 -0.64 7.76
CA THR A 97 -4.19 -0.61 6.85
C THR A 97 -5.41 0.14 7.43
N GLY A 98 -5.26 0.77 8.59
CA GLY A 98 -6.32 1.55 9.24
C GLY A 98 -7.23 0.73 10.14
N GLY A 99 -8.36 1.34 10.52
CA GLY A 99 -9.34 0.71 11.41
C GLY A 99 -10.36 -0.16 10.67
N PRO A 100 -11.15 -0.97 11.40
CA PRO A 100 -12.24 -1.73 10.81
C PRO A 100 -13.32 -0.80 10.25
N LEU A 101 -13.90 -1.18 9.10
CA LEU A 101 -15.10 -0.50 8.59
C LEU A 101 -16.29 -0.71 9.54
N ALA A 102 -17.23 0.22 9.54
CA ALA A 102 -18.37 0.23 10.46
C ALA A 102 -19.27 -1.03 10.39
N CYS A 103 -19.21 -1.78 9.29
CA CYS A 103 -19.95 -3.03 9.11
C CYS A 103 -19.20 -4.28 9.64
N ASN A 104 -17.96 -4.13 10.12
CA ASN A 104 -17.11 -5.22 10.54
C ASN A 104 -16.74 -5.10 12.02
N GLU A 105 -16.66 -6.25 12.69
CA GLU A 105 -16.07 -6.37 14.02
C GLU A 105 -14.85 -7.30 13.93
N ILE A 106 -13.76 -6.93 14.60
CA ILE A 106 -12.50 -7.69 14.61
C ILE A 106 -12.07 -7.97 16.04
N LYS A 107 -11.47 -9.14 16.26
CA LYS A 107 -10.88 -9.55 17.54
C LYS A 107 -9.65 -10.40 17.27
N LEU A 108 -8.58 -10.13 17.99
CA LEU A 108 -7.37 -10.97 17.98
C LEU A 108 -7.56 -12.21 18.84
N ILE A 109 -7.06 -13.33 18.34
CA ILE A 109 -6.97 -14.61 19.06
C ILE A 109 -5.50 -15.04 19.10
N ASN A 110 -5.06 -15.64 20.21
CA ASN A 110 -3.69 -16.13 20.33
C ASN A 110 -3.36 -17.14 19.21
N TYR A 111 -2.21 -16.95 18.57
CA TYR A 111 -1.70 -17.88 17.57
C TYR A 111 -0.44 -18.55 18.09
N GLU A 112 -0.64 -19.61 18.88
CA GLU A 112 0.41 -20.30 19.63
C GLU A 112 1.51 -20.87 18.74
N GLU A 113 1.16 -21.42 17.57
CA GLU A 113 2.12 -22.01 16.62
C GLU A 113 3.17 -20.99 16.13
N ARG A 114 2.77 -19.71 16.00
CA ARG A 114 3.67 -18.62 15.62
C ARG A 114 4.19 -17.81 16.80
N GLY A 115 3.82 -18.19 18.03
CA GLY A 115 4.21 -17.49 19.25
C GLY A 115 3.67 -16.07 19.33
N TYR A 116 2.46 -15.83 18.79
CA TYR A 116 1.80 -14.52 18.86
C TYR A 116 0.72 -14.53 19.94
N THR A 117 0.76 -13.54 20.83
CA THR A 117 -0.18 -13.42 21.94
C THR A 117 -0.85 -12.06 21.97
N VAL A 118 -2.12 -12.03 22.38
CA VAL A 118 -2.88 -10.78 22.55
C VAL A 118 -2.31 -9.92 23.67
N GLU A 119 -1.46 -10.49 24.52
CA GLU A 119 -0.73 -9.79 25.57
C GLU A 119 0.61 -9.19 25.10
N ASP A 120 1.01 -9.37 23.83
CA ASP A 120 2.27 -8.84 23.29
C ASP A 120 2.33 -7.29 23.36
N VAL A 121 3.51 -6.76 23.70
CA VAL A 121 3.80 -5.32 23.86
C VAL A 121 4.90 -4.91 22.87
N PRO A 122 4.84 -3.72 22.23
CA PRO A 122 3.84 -2.65 22.38
C PRO A 122 2.52 -2.89 21.65
N ASN A 123 2.51 -3.78 20.66
CA ASN A 123 1.35 -4.05 19.83
C ASN A 123 0.92 -5.51 20.02
N PRO A 124 -0.30 -5.77 20.51
CA PRO A 124 -0.89 -7.11 20.58
C PRO A 124 -0.85 -7.83 19.23
N ARG A 125 -0.57 -9.14 19.22
CA ARG A 125 -0.49 -9.94 17.99
C ARG A 125 -1.35 -11.21 18.12
N GLY A 126 -1.85 -11.69 17.00
CA GLY A 126 -2.73 -12.85 16.98
C GLY A 126 -3.22 -13.16 15.57
N GLU A 127 -4.12 -14.12 15.48
CA GLU A 127 -4.98 -14.38 14.32
C GLU A 127 -6.25 -13.51 14.37
#